data_AF-A0A1V6QIF9-F1
#
_entry.id   AF-A0A1V6QIF9-F1
#
_cell.length_a   1.000
_cell.length_b   1.000
_cell.length_c   1.000
_cell.angle_alpha   90.00
_cell.angle_beta   90.00
_cell.angle_gamma   90.00
#
_symmetry.space_group_name_H-M   'P 1'
#
loop_
_entity.id
_entity.type
_entity.pdbx_description
1 polymer ?
#
loop_
_entity_poly.entity_id
_entity_poly.type
_entity_poly.pdbx_seq_one_letter_code
_entity_poly.pdbx_strand_id
1 'polypeptide(L)'
;MNPFAQKVWHRVAFVSELPNLDDDKIAPRCKAFKIPVGQSPVEADLDMPGDLKDQVMVFKYKDKIHAIDHQCPHSSFPLSQGSLFDIEDFGIVLSTGITCPKHNWSFDIISGHADRGNYRLKVWEVELRDHDTDQEVWVRRKQRIG
;
A
#
# COMPACT_ATOMS: atom_id res chain seq x y z
N MET A 1 5.70 -22.10 -6.34
CA MET A 1 5.77 -20.65 -6.69
C MET A 1 7.21 -20.33 -7.04
N ASN A 2 7.46 -19.60 -8.14
CA ASN A 2 8.83 -19.27 -8.55
C ASN A 2 9.42 -18.18 -7.61
N PRO A 3 10.46 -18.47 -6.81
CA PRO A 3 10.99 -17.53 -5.81
C PRO A 3 11.62 -16.28 -6.44
N PHE A 4 11.93 -16.31 -7.73
CA PHE A 4 12.49 -15.16 -8.46
C PHE A 4 11.44 -14.12 -8.85
N ALA A 5 10.18 -14.50 -9.00
CA ALA A 5 9.14 -13.59 -9.44
C ALA A 5 8.73 -12.56 -8.37
N GLN A 6 9.09 -12.78 -7.10
CA GLN A 6 8.92 -11.79 -6.03
C GLN A 6 10.02 -10.72 -6.02
N LYS A 7 11.07 -10.86 -6.86
CA LYS A 7 12.22 -9.95 -6.87
C LYS A 7 12.12 -8.83 -7.91
N VAL A 8 11.09 -8.87 -8.77
CA VAL A 8 10.94 -7.93 -9.88
C VAL A 8 10.35 -6.62 -9.38
N TRP A 9 10.99 -5.51 -9.74
CA TRP A 9 10.48 -4.16 -9.51
C TRP A 9 9.52 -3.77 -10.63
N HIS A 10 8.44 -3.10 -10.26
CA HIS A 10 7.40 -2.65 -11.17
C HIS A 10 7.19 -1.15 -11.05
N ARG A 11 7.35 -0.41 -12.17
CA ARG A 11 7.02 1.02 -12.24
C ARG A 11 5.50 1.18 -12.24
N VAL A 12 4.99 2.03 -11.35
CA VAL A 12 3.54 2.20 -11.15
C VAL A 12 3.04 3.62 -11.39
N ALA A 13 3.85 4.64 -11.08
CA ALA A 13 3.47 6.04 -11.25
C ALA A 13 4.72 6.93 -11.25
N PHE A 14 4.56 8.20 -11.57
CA PHE A 14 5.45 9.27 -11.10
C PHE A 14 5.00 9.80 -9.73
N VAL A 15 5.92 10.42 -8.98
CA VAL A 15 5.60 11.03 -7.68
C VAL A 15 4.58 12.17 -7.84
N SER A 16 4.66 12.96 -8.92
CA SER A 16 3.69 14.03 -9.19
C SER A 16 2.25 13.54 -9.41
N GLU A 17 2.06 12.28 -9.79
CA GLU A 17 0.74 11.66 -9.98
C GLU A 17 0.09 11.20 -8.67
N LEU A 18 0.83 11.25 -7.55
CA LEU A 18 0.38 10.82 -6.23
C LEU A 18 0.29 12.04 -5.31
N PRO A 19 -0.85 12.75 -5.28
CA PRO A 19 -1.02 13.89 -4.39
C PRO A 19 -0.88 13.45 -2.93
N ASN A 20 -0.35 14.34 -2.08
CA ASN A 20 -0.22 14.05 -0.66
C ASN A 20 -1.60 13.85 -0.04
N LEU A 21 -1.71 12.87 0.85
CA LEU A 21 -2.89 12.65 1.67
C LEU A 21 -2.75 13.54 2.92
N ASP A 22 -3.62 14.53 3.01
CA ASP A 22 -3.65 15.51 4.11
C ASP A 22 -4.74 15.16 5.16
N ASP A 23 -5.67 14.29 4.77
CA ASP A 23 -6.87 13.93 5.52
C ASP A 23 -6.93 12.41 5.73
N ASP A 24 -7.87 11.96 6.58
CA ASP A 24 -8.03 10.56 6.94
C ASP A 24 -8.34 9.65 5.73
N LYS A 25 -8.99 10.11 4.66
CA LYS A 25 -9.53 9.22 3.60
C LYS A 25 -8.57 9.00 2.43
N ILE A 26 -8.36 7.73 2.08
CA ILE A 26 -7.35 7.30 1.08
C ILE A 26 -7.90 7.30 -0.36
N ALA A 27 -9.14 6.83 -0.56
CA ALA A 27 -9.71 6.54 -1.89
C ALA A 27 -9.52 7.61 -2.97
N PRO A 28 -9.79 8.92 -2.74
CA PRO A 28 -9.74 9.91 -3.82
C PRO A 28 -8.32 10.26 -4.29
N ARG A 29 -7.27 9.78 -3.61
CA ARG A 29 -5.88 10.23 -3.80
C ARG A 29 -4.87 9.06 -3.81
N CYS A 30 -5.35 7.83 -3.94
CA CYS A 30 -4.52 6.64 -4.08
C CYS A 30 -4.70 5.99 -5.46
N LYS A 31 -3.71 5.21 -5.88
CA LYS A 31 -3.81 4.34 -7.07
C LYS A 31 -3.70 2.88 -6.64
N ALA A 32 -4.41 1.98 -7.32
CA ALA A 32 -4.26 0.54 -7.12
C ALA A 32 -3.80 -0.13 -8.41
N PHE A 33 -3.00 -1.18 -8.29
CA PHE A 33 -2.49 -1.95 -9.42
C PHE A 33 -2.61 -3.43 -9.15
N LYS A 34 -3.21 -4.17 -10.08
CA LYS A 34 -3.17 -5.62 -10.09
C LYS A 34 -1.82 -6.08 -10.65
N ILE A 35 -1.04 -6.77 -9.82
CA ILE A 35 0.29 -7.29 -10.20
C ILE A 35 0.35 -8.80 -9.90
N PRO A 36 -0.19 -9.63 -10.82
CA PRO A 36 0.00 -11.07 -10.75
C PRO A 36 1.48 -11.43 -10.87
N VAL A 37 1.85 -12.56 -10.28
CA VAL A 37 3.25 -13.02 -10.30
C VAL A 37 3.72 -13.22 -11.75
N GLY A 38 4.76 -12.48 -12.14
CA GLY A 38 5.37 -12.57 -13.48
C GLY A 38 4.66 -11.78 -14.58
N GLN A 39 3.72 -10.90 -14.24
CA GLN A 39 3.00 -10.05 -15.20
C GLN A 39 3.28 -8.57 -14.93
N SER A 40 3.02 -7.74 -15.94
CA SER A 40 3.09 -6.27 -15.81
C SER A 40 1.94 -5.73 -14.96
N PRO A 41 2.13 -4.59 -14.26
CA PRO A 41 1.06 -3.94 -13.51
C PRO A 41 -0.06 -3.49 -14.42
N VAL A 42 -1.30 -3.69 -13.99
CA VAL A 42 -2.50 -3.12 -14.60
C VAL A 42 -3.20 -2.28 -13.55
N GLU A 43 -3.42 -0.99 -13.82
CA GLU A 43 -4.14 -0.10 -12.91
C GLU A 43 -5.57 -0.63 -12.67
N ALA A 44 -5.98 -0.64 -11.40
CA ALA A 44 -7.26 -1.15 -10.94
C ALA A 44 -8.21 0.02 -10.67
N ASP A 45 -9.44 -0.12 -11.15
CA ASP A 45 -10.53 0.81 -10.83
C ASP A 45 -10.97 0.60 -9.36
N LEU A 46 -10.90 1.65 -8.56
CA LEU A 46 -11.25 1.63 -7.14
C LEU A 46 -12.76 1.65 -6.89
N ASP A 47 -13.55 2.13 -7.87
CA ASP A 47 -15.00 2.30 -7.75
C ASP A 47 -15.76 1.04 -8.19
N MET A 48 -15.12 0.17 -8.98
CA MET A 48 -15.72 -1.08 -9.40
C MET A 48 -15.53 -2.21 -8.38
N PRO A 49 -16.60 -2.92 -7.98
CA PRO A 49 -16.45 -4.14 -7.18
C PRO A 49 -15.70 -5.20 -7.99
N GLY A 50 -14.48 -5.52 -7.57
CA GLY A 50 -13.60 -6.43 -8.27
C GLY A 50 -12.79 -7.33 -7.33
N ASP A 51 -12.12 -8.31 -7.91
CA ASP A 51 -11.17 -9.17 -7.20
C ASP A 51 -9.92 -8.37 -6.81
N LEU A 52 -9.80 -8.08 -5.51
CA LEU A 52 -8.67 -7.36 -4.89
C LEU A 52 -7.40 -8.22 -4.77
N LYS A 53 -7.48 -9.51 -5.13
CA LYS A 53 -6.34 -10.40 -5.06
C LYS A 53 -5.19 -9.89 -5.92
N ASP A 54 -4.00 -9.92 -5.32
CA ASP A 54 -2.75 -9.46 -5.93
C ASP A 54 -2.75 -7.97 -6.33
N GLN A 55 -3.67 -7.18 -5.77
CA GLN A 55 -3.65 -5.73 -5.91
C GLN A 55 -2.78 -5.07 -4.83
N VAL A 56 -1.90 -4.18 -5.28
CA VAL A 56 -1.16 -3.24 -4.42
C VAL A 56 -1.82 -1.88 -4.50
N MET A 57 -2.02 -1.24 -3.36
CA MET A 57 -2.46 0.14 -3.23
C MET A 57 -1.23 1.01 -2.93
N VAL A 58 -1.07 2.09 -3.68
CA VAL A 58 0.06 3.02 -3.62
C VAL A 58 -0.47 4.43 -3.36
N PHE A 59 0.11 5.12 -2.38
CA PHE A 59 -0.32 6.45 -1.98
C PHE A 59 0.83 7.24 -1.35
N LYS A 60 0.70 8.57 -1.36
CA LYS A 60 1.60 9.50 -0.69
C LYS A 60 0.95 9.99 0.61
N TYR A 61 1.60 9.83 1.75
CA TYR A 61 1.13 10.33 3.04
C TYR A 61 2.28 11.00 3.76
N LYS A 62 2.08 12.25 4.22
CA LYS A 62 3.12 13.06 4.87
C LYS A 62 4.45 13.05 4.12
N ASP A 63 4.36 13.28 2.81
CA ASP A 63 5.49 13.32 1.88
C ASP A 63 6.26 12.00 1.67
N LYS A 64 5.72 10.88 2.15
CA LYS A 64 6.29 9.55 1.95
C LYS A 64 5.38 8.69 1.09
N ILE A 65 5.97 7.93 0.17
CA ILE A 65 5.24 6.96 -0.65
C ILE A 65 5.15 5.63 0.09
N HIS A 66 3.95 5.08 0.16
CA HIS A 66 3.66 3.80 0.78
C HIS A 66 3.00 2.87 -0.22
N ALA A 67 3.25 1.57 -0.08
CA ALA A 67 2.63 0.53 -0.88
C ALA A 67 2.25 -0.67 0.01
N ILE A 68 0.97 -1.05 -0.01
CA ILE A 68 0.42 -2.16 0.78
C ILE A 68 -0.55 -3.00 -0.06
N ASP A 69 -0.83 -4.23 0.34
CA ASP A 69 -1.94 -5.00 -0.27
C ASP A 69 -3.24 -4.20 -0.14
N HIS A 70 -3.98 -4.06 -1.24
CA HIS A 70 -5.29 -3.37 -1.23
C HIS A 70 -6.34 -4.16 -0.44
N GLN A 71 -6.15 -5.47 -0.30
CA GLN A 71 -7.04 -6.39 0.39
C GLN A 71 -6.75 -6.42 1.90
N CYS A 72 -7.74 -6.05 2.72
CA CYS A 72 -7.65 -6.21 4.18
C CYS A 72 -7.46 -7.70 4.56
N PRO A 73 -6.42 -8.07 5.33
CA PRO A 73 -6.12 -9.47 5.65
C PRO A 73 -7.17 -10.16 6.53
N HIS A 74 -8.09 -9.40 7.14
CA HIS A 74 -9.18 -9.95 7.96
C HIS A 74 -10.29 -10.59 7.11
N SER A 75 -10.87 -9.84 6.16
CA SER A 75 -12.03 -10.29 5.38
C SER A 75 -12.12 -9.65 4.00
N SER A 76 -10.95 -9.36 3.42
CA SER A 76 -10.79 -8.92 2.04
C SER A 76 -11.50 -7.62 1.65
N PHE A 77 -11.80 -6.76 2.61
CA PHE A 77 -12.38 -5.44 2.33
C PHE A 77 -11.34 -4.50 1.70
N PRO A 78 -11.71 -3.63 0.75
CA PRO A 78 -10.79 -2.69 0.13
C PRO A 78 -10.27 -1.66 1.13
N LEU A 79 -8.95 -1.62 1.31
CA LEU A 79 -8.28 -0.67 2.17
C LEU A 79 -8.22 0.74 1.57
N SER A 80 -8.53 0.93 0.28
CA SER A 80 -8.71 2.27 -0.30
C SER A 80 -9.83 3.05 0.39
N GLN A 81 -10.82 2.36 0.95
CA GLN A 81 -11.89 2.96 1.74
C GLN A 81 -11.50 3.15 3.23
N GLY A 82 -10.25 2.85 3.58
CA GLY A 82 -9.70 2.98 4.92
C GLY A 82 -9.34 4.42 5.30
N SER A 83 -8.98 4.56 6.57
CA SER A 83 -8.51 5.82 7.14
C SER A 83 -7.08 5.74 7.65
N LEU A 84 -6.22 6.68 7.26
CA LEU A 84 -4.85 6.80 7.76
C LEU A 84 -4.81 7.53 9.11
N PHE A 85 -3.82 7.20 9.94
CA PHE A 85 -3.55 7.88 11.20
C PHE A 85 -2.09 7.71 11.59
N ASP A 86 -1.58 8.61 12.44
CA ASP A 86 -0.25 8.43 13.04
C ASP A 86 -0.32 7.47 14.23
N ILE A 87 0.66 6.58 14.31
CA ILE A 87 0.90 5.79 15.51
C ILE A 87 1.87 6.59 16.35
N GLU A 88 1.38 7.16 17.46
CA GLU A 88 2.14 8.05 18.33
C GLU A 88 2.32 7.46 19.72
N ASP A 89 3.43 7.82 20.38
CA ASP A 89 3.65 7.60 21.81
C ASP A 89 4.27 8.87 22.41
N PHE A 90 3.65 9.41 23.47
CA PHE A 90 4.05 10.67 24.11
C PHE A 90 4.33 11.85 23.14
N GLY A 91 3.54 11.99 22.07
CA GLY A 91 3.66 13.06 21.08
C GLY A 91 4.78 12.85 20.04
N ILE A 92 5.37 11.65 20.00
CA ILE A 92 6.35 11.25 18.98
C ILE A 92 5.66 10.30 18.00
N VAL A 93 5.66 10.64 16.71
CA VAL A 93 5.17 9.76 15.64
C VAL A 93 6.16 8.60 15.45
N LEU A 94 5.74 7.39 15.82
CA LEU A 94 6.53 6.16 15.72
C LEU A 94 6.32 5.45 14.39
N SER A 95 5.09 5.48 13.85
CA SER A 95 4.73 4.83 12.60
C SER A 95 3.45 5.44 12.02
N THR A 96 2.91 4.83 10.95
CA THR A 96 1.65 5.20 10.33
C THR A 96 0.73 3.98 10.30
N GLY A 97 -0.53 4.18 10.63
CA GLY A 97 -1.56 3.16 10.64
C GLY A 97 -2.62 3.39 9.57
N ILE A 98 -3.31 2.31 9.19
CA ILE A 98 -4.53 2.34 8.39
C ILE A 98 -5.64 1.57 9.11
N THR A 99 -6.83 2.16 9.20
CA THR A 99 -8.03 1.53 9.78
C THR A 99 -8.99 1.11 8.66
N CYS A 100 -9.34 -0.18 8.64
CA CYS A 100 -10.34 -0.75 7.75
C CYS A 100 -11.76 -0.44 8.28
N PRO A 101 -12.67 0.16 7.49
CA PRO A 101 -13.94 0.66 8.00
C PRO A 101 -14.98 -0.45 8.22
N LYS A 102 -14.76 -1.66 7.70
CA LYS A 102 -15.72 -2.76 7.81
C LYS A 102 -15.82 -3.32 9.22
N HIS A 103 -14.68 -3.47 9.89
CA HIS A 103 -14.60 -4.13 11.20
C HIS A 103 -13.55 -3.46 12.12
N ASN A 104 -13.11 -2.25 11.78
CA ASN A 104 -12.19 -1.42 12.54
C ASN A 104 -10.89 -2.14 12.92
N TRP A 105 -10.34 -2.94 12.01
CA TRP A 105 -8.99 -3.46 12.15
C TRP A 105 -8.01 -2.39 11.74
N SER A 106 -6.96 -2.20 12.55
CA SER A 106 -5.92 -1.24 12.24
C SER A 106 -4.61 -1.95 11.99
N PHE A 107 -3.85 -1.46 11.03
CA PHE A 107 -2.57 -2.06 10.64
C PHE A 107 -1.52 -0.98 10.52
N ASP A 108 -0.34 -1.23 11.08
CA ASP A 108 0.85 -0.44 10.79
C ASP A 108 1.27 -0.68 9.33
N ILE A 109 1.32 0.38 8.50
CA ILE A 109 1.59 0.28 7.06
C ILE A 109 3.09 0.13 6.74
N ILE A 110 3.96 0.22 7.75
CA ILE A 110 5.42 0.03 7.63
C ILE A 110 5.78 -1.40 8.00
N SER A 111 5.28 -1.90 9.14
CA SER A 111 5.60 -3.24 9.66
C SER A 111 4.62 -4.33 9.21
N GLY A 112 3.39 -3.94 8.88
CA GLY A 112 2.26 -4.80 8.58
C GLY A 112 1.53 -5.34 9.81
N HIS A 113 1.96 -4.99 11.03
CA HIS A 113 1.38 -5.54 12.25
C HIS A 113 -0.06 -5.04 12.45
N ALA A 114 -0.97 -5.95 12.80
CA ALA A 114 -2.32 -5.59 13.20
C ALA A 114 -2.32 -5.10 14.66
N ASP A 115 -3.26 -4.24 14.99
CA ASP A 115 -3.47 -3.75 16.36
C ASP A 115 -3.88 -4.84 17.36
N ARG A 116 -4.43 -5.94 16.85
CA ARG A 116 -4.85 -7.11 17.63
C ARG A 116 -4.70 -8.41 16.83
N GLY A 117 -5.00 -9.54 17.45
CA GLY A 117 -4.99 -10.85 16.77
C GLY A 117 -3.63 -11.20 16.14
N ASN A 118 -3.67 -12.02 15.08
CA ASN A 118 -2.45 -12.46 14.36
C ASN A 118 -2.53 -12.20 12.84
N TYR A 119 -3.38 -11.26 12.42
CA TYR A 119 -3.41 -10.82 11.03
C TYR A 119 -2.18 -9.98 10.73
N ARG A 120 -1.69 -10.05 9.49
CA ARG A 120 -0.58 -9.24 9.03
C ARG A 120 -0.87 -8.66 7.66
N LEU A 121 -0.91 -7.34 7.57
CA LEU A 121 -1.00 -6.62 6.30
C LEU A 121 0.30 -6.83 5.53
N LYS A 122 0.21 -7.18 4.25
CA LYS A 122 1.41 -7.26 3.41
C LYS A 122 1.82 -5.86 2.99
N VAL A 123 3.04 -5.49 3.36
CA VAL A 123 3.69 -4.25 2.95
C VAL A 123 4.61 -4.54 1.77
N TRP A 124 4.57 -3.66 0.77
CA TRP A 124 5.43 -3.71 -0.41
C TRP A 124 6.63 -2.79 -0.22
N GLU A 125 7.74 -3.14 -0.86
CA GLU A 125 8.89 -2.24 -0.91
C GLU A 125 8.65 -1.19 -1.99
N VAL A 126 9.06 0.03 -1.70
CA VAL A 126 8.98 1.18 -2.60
C VAL A 126 10.39 1.69 -2.86
N GLU A 127 10.70 1.98 -4.12
CA GLU A 127 11.93 2.62 -4.56
C GLU A 127 11.57 3.81 -5.44
N LEU A 128 12.19 4.97 -5.16
CA LEU A 128 12.09 6.16 -6.00
C LEU A 128 13.31 6.20 -6.91
N ARG A 129 13.09 6.42 -8.20
CA ARG A 129 14.17 6.54 -9.20
C ARG A 129 14.02 7.85 -9.94
N ASP A 130 15.10 8.62 -10.03
CA ASP A 130 15.09 9.90 -10.74
C ASP A 130 14.88 9.68 -12.24
N HIS A 131 14.02 10.48 -12.85
CA HIS A 131 13.71 10.44 -14.28
C HIS A 131 13.41 11.87 -14.80
N ASP A 132 14.37 12.44 -15.51
CA ASP A 132 14.31 13.80 -16.08
C ASP A 132 13.96 14.87 -15.03
N THR A 133 12.69 15.28 -14.96
CA THR A 133 12.17 16.35 -14.11
C THR A 133 11.29 15.83 -12.97
N ASP A 134 11.12 14.51 -12.83
CA ASP A 134 10.28 13.87 -11.81
C ASP A 134 10.95 12.59 -11.29
N GLN A 135 10.31 11.92 -10.34
CA GLN A 135 10.75 10.63 -9.81
C GLN A 135 9.72 9.55 -10.13
N GLU A 136 10.19 8.41 -10.62
CA GLU A 136 9.38 7.22 -10.81
C GLU A 136 9.21 6.48 -9.49
N VAL A 137 7.99 6.02 -9.25
CA VAL A 137 7.64 5.13 -8.15
C VAL A 137 7.68 3.70 -8.64
N TRP A 138 8.56 2.91 -8.02
CA TRP A 138 8.72 1.49 -8.27
C TRP A 138 8.32 0.69 -7.03
N VAL A 139 7.60 -0.42 -7.23
CA VAL A 139 7.17 -1.31 -6.14
C VAL A 139 7.58 -2.75 -6.38
N ARG A 140 7.83 -3.50 -5.29
CA ARG A 140 7.97 -4.96 -5.33
C ARG A 140 7.43 -5.62 -4.06
N ARG A 141 7.14 -6.91 -4.15
CA ARG A 141 6.74 -7.69 -2.96
C ARG A 141 7.94 -7.80 -2.02
N LYS A 142 7.73 -7.51 -0.73
CA LYS A 142 8.76 -7.68 0.30
C LYS A 142 9.20 -9.14 0.38
N GLN A 143 10.51 -9.38 0.36
CA GLN A 143 11.03 -10.74 0.51
C GLN A 143 10.79 -11.22 1.95
N ARG A 144 10.28 -12.44 2.10
CA ARG A 144 10.33 -13.11 3.40
C ARG A 144 11.79 -13.52 3.63
N ILE A 145 12.47 -12.76 4.47
CA ILE A 145 13.74 -13.23 5.06
C ILE A 145 13.33 -14.33 6.03
N GLY A 146 13.70 -15.57 5.70
CA GLY A 146 13.42 -16.76 6.49
C GLY A 146 14.18 -16.80 7.80
#